data_AF-A0A554IR14-F1
#
_entry.id   AF-A0A554IR14-F1
#
_cell.length_a   1.000
_cell.length_b   1.000
_cell.length_c   1.000
_cell.angle_alpha   90.00
_cell.angle_beta   90.00
_cell.angle_gamma   90.00
#
_symmetry.space_group_name_H-M   'P 1'
#
loop_
_entity.id
_entity.type
_entity.pdbx_description
1 polymer ?
#
loop_
_entity_poly.entity_id
_entity_poly.type
_entity_poly.pdbx_seq_one_letter_code
_entity_poly.pdbx_strand_id
1 'polypeptide(L)'
;MANPIGTEFALVKKLLAWSERATKQGLDIEADELQPSVDDPVMMRRLVRYIQAGAPEFRVARMAPVLPFEEPESHRKAREILGAQNFHGVAAVQQHFGVYTETELAARREIPFTEETLRECALEFVLLATHPLDLSGVHAAHPERFNDDPDDPWFARKEEREKWSSQTITAPWLLVRKKPLPDSWNKRIDAQKTHIERFPKERLIEPCENAYTGIVHYAESGEKLCDGYVIRFAVQAAGGRWVGVCWVGGRLFLGYWSDGAYDVVASGSVRAS
;
A
#
# COMPACT_ATOMS: atom_id res chain seq x y z
N MET A 1 4.68 -8.07 -37.88
CA MET A 1 5.16 -9.18 -37.03
C MET A 1 6.44 -8.71 -36.35
N ALA A 2 6.39 -8.47 -35.04
CA ALA A 2 7.55 -8.00 -34.28
C ALA A 2 8.57 -9.14 -34.18
N ASN A 3 9.85 -8.82 -34.39
CA ASN A 3 10.94 -9.80 -34.45
C ASN A 3 11.23 -10.34 -33.03
N PRO A 4 10.88 -11.60 -32.71
CA PRO A 4 10.99 -12.15 -31.34
C PRO A 4 12.44 -12.23 -30.84
N ILE A 5 13.40 -12.28 -31.76
CA ILE A 5 14.84 -12.36 -31.48
C ILE A 5 15.35 -11.09 -30.76
N GLY A 6 14.73 -9.92 -31.00
CA GLY A 6 15.17 -8.66 -30.41
C GLY A 6 14.85 -8.53 -28.92
N THR A 7 13.80 -9.21 -28.44
CA THR A 7 13.32 -9.10 -27.05
C THR A 7 14.10 -9.99 -26.11
N GLU A 8 14.49 -11.18 -26.58
CA GLU A 8 15.33 -12.13 -25.84
C GLU A 8 16.74 -11.59 -25.63
N PHE A 9 17.32 -10.93 -26.64
CA PHE A 9 18.65 -10.33 -26.54
C PHE A 9 18.71 -9.18 -25.53
N ALA A 10 17.62 -8.41 -25.39
CA ALA A 10 17.51 -7.36 -24.39
C ALA A 10 17.42 -7.92 -22.97
N LEU A 11 16.83 -9.11 -22.83
CA LEU A 11 16.65 -9.79 -21.55
C LEU A 11 17.97 -10.42 -21.06
N VAL A 12 18.71 -11.06 -21.97
CA VAL A 12 20.07 -11.56 -21.71
C VAL A 12 21.01 -10.42 -21.31
N LYS A 13 20.96 -9.27 -21.98
CA LYS A 13 21.75 -8.08 -21.59
C LYS A 13 21.41 -7.57 -20.18
N LYS A 14 20.13 -7.61 -19.79
CA LYS A 14 19.70 -7.21 -18.44
C LYS A 14 20.16 -8.20 -17.37
N LEU A 15 20.15 -9.50 -17.67
CA LEU A 15 20.62 -10.56 -16.79
C LEU A 15 22.15 -10.50 -16.59
N LEU A 16 22.92 -10.31 -17.67
CA LEU A 16 24.37 -10.12 -17.61
C LEU A 16 24.73 -8.87 -16.80
N ALA A 17 24.06 -7.75 -17.06
CA ALA A 17 24.29 -6.53 -16.29
C ALA A 17 23.86 -6.67 -14.82
N TRP A 18 22.88 -7.53 -14.52
CA TRP A 18 22.49 -7.85 -13.15
C TRP A 18 23.53 -8.73 -12.45
N SER A 19 24.01 -9.78 -13.10
CA SER A 19 25.09 -10.66 -12.59
C SER A 19 26.36 -9.85 -12.30
N GLU A 20 26.81 -8.99 -13.22
CA GLU A 20 27.96 -8.11 -13.00
C GLU A 20 27.79 -7.16 -11.80
N ARG A 21 26.56 -6.72 -11.51
CA ARG A 21 26.27 -5.88 -10.34
C ARG A 21 26.26 -6.69 -9.05
N ALA A 22 25.72 -7.91 -9.07
CA ALA A 22 25.69 -8.81 -7.92
C ALA A 22 27.11 -9.22 -7.51
N THR A 23 27.98 -9.59 -8.46
CA THR A 23 29.39 -9.92 -8.20
C THR A 23 30.15 -8.75 -7.57
N LYS A 24 29.90 -7.51 -8.03
CA LYS A 24 30.49 -6.30 -7.43
C LYS A 24 30.03 -6.02 -6.00
N GLN A 25 28.94 -6.63 -5.55
CA GLN A 25 28.39 -6.51 -4.20
C GLN A 25 28.78 -7.71 -3.31
N GLY A 26 29.68 -8.59 -3.77
CA GLY A 26 30.14 -9.75 -3.02
C GLY A 26 29.17 -10.94 -3.03
N LEU A 27 28.13 -10.90 -3.86
CA LEU A 27 27.30 -12.06 -4.16
C LEU A 27 28.00 -12.87 -5.25
N ASP A 28 28.61 -13.98 -4.86
CA ASP A 28 29.24 -14.91 -5.79
C ASP A 28 28.15 -15.81 -6.37
N ILE A 29 27.61 -15.41 -7.52
CA ILE A 29 26.58 -16.17 -8.24
C ILE A 29 27.27 -16.78 -9.44
N GLU A 30 27.76 -18.00 -9.28
CA GLU A 30 28.33 -18.79 -10.37
C GLU A 30 27.28 -19.02 -11.45
N ALA A 31 27.67 -18.96 -12.73
CA ALA A 31 26.75 -19.14 -13.85
C ALA A 31 26.00 -20.50 -13.78
N ASP A 32 26.66 -21.51 -13.20
CA ASP A 32 26.14 -22.86 -13.01
C ASP A 32 25.02 -22.92 -11.95
N GLU A 33 24.93 -21.97 -11.01
CA GLU A 33 23.86 -21.92 -10.00
C GLU A 33 22.56 -21.34 -10.56
N LEU A 34 22.65 -20.52 -11.62
CA LEU A 34 21.48 -19.96 -12.32
C LEU A 34 20.93 -20.91 -13.38
N GLN A 35 21.75 -21.84 -13.88
CA GLN A 35 21.41 -22.75 -14.96
C GLN A 35 20.10 -23.55 -14.71
N PRO A 36 19.83 -24.10 -13.51
CA PRO A 36 18.57 -24.78 -13.22
C PRO A 36 17.33 -23.87 -13.29
N SER A 37 17.49 -22.58 -12.95
CA SER A 37 16.40 -21.59 -13.03
C SER A 37 16.14 -21.11 -14.45
N VAL A 38 17.15 -21.18 -15.32
CA VAL A 38 17.07 -20.86 -16.75
C VAL A 38 16.43 -22.02 -17.53
N ASP A 39 16.76 -23.26 -17.15
CA ASP A 39 16.26 -24.46 -17.82
C ASP A 39 14.81 -24.82 -17.42
N ASP A 40 14.29 -24.28 -16.31
CA ASP A 40 12.88 -24.34 -15.94
C ASP A 40 12.08 -23.14 -16.51
N PRO A 41 11.17 -23.35 -17.48
CA PRO A 41 10.39 -22.27 -18.09
C PRO A 41 9.48 -21.52 -17.09
N VAL A 42 9.08 -22.14 -15.99
CA VAL A 42 8.30 -21.50 -14.92
C VAL A 42 9.19 -20.59 -14.09
N MET A 43 10.37 -21.06 -13.67
CA MET A 43 11.33 -20.21 -12.94
C MET A 43 11.85 -19.07 -13.81
N MET A 44 12.15 -19.32 -15.08
CA MET A 44 12.62 -18.27 -15.98
C MET A 44 11.56 -17.18 -16.18
N ARG A 45 10.27 -17.55 -16.27
CA ARG A 45 9.16 -16.56 -16.30
C ARG A 45 9.05 -15.78 -15.00
N ARG A 46 9.27 -16.42 -13.84
CA ARG A 46 9.30 -15.73 -12.54
C ARG A 46 10.47 -14.75 -12.46
N LEU A 47 11.67 -15.16 -12.89
CA LEU A 47 12.87 -14.34 -12.93
C LEU A 47 12.70 -13.13 -13.86
N VAL A 48 12.14 -13.33 -15.06
CA VAL A 48 11.80 -12.26 -16.00
C VAL A 48 10.83 -11.26 -15.37
N ARG A 49 9.74 -11.73 -14.74
CA ARG A 49 8.75 -10.86 -14.08
C ARG A 49 9.38 -10.09 -12.92
N TYR A 50 10.22 -10.75 -12.15
CA TYR A 50 10.96 -10.18 -11.04
C TYR A 50 11.92 -9.06 -11.51
N ILE A 51 12.69 -9.29 -12.59
CA ILE A 51 13.56 -8.28 -13.21
C ILE A 51 12.74 -7.13 -13.82
N GLN A 52 11.61 -7.44 -14.48
CA GLN A 52 10.70 -6.43 -15.05
C GLN A 52 10.03 -5.56 -13.98
N ALA A 53 9.74 -6.14 -12.80
CA ALA A 53 9.29 -5.42 -11.62
C ALA A 53 10.40 -4.58 -10.95
N GLY A 54 11.62 -4.61 -11.51
CA GLY A 54 12.75 -3.84 -11.02
C GLY A 54 13.47 -4.46 -9.84
N ALA A 55 13.36 -5.79 -9.65
CA ALA A 55 14.02 -6.55 -8.59
C ALA A 55 13.77 -5.92 -7.20
N PRO A 56 12.54 -6.04 -6.65
CA PRO A 56 12.09 -5.25 -5.50
C PRO A 56 13.00 -5.35 -4.28
N GLU A 57 13.58 -6.51 -3.95
CA GLU A 57 14.53 -6.60 -2.83
C GLU A 57 15.87 -5.87 -3.08
N PHE A 58 16.26 -5.64 -4.35
CA PHE A 58 17.40 -4.78 -4.69
C PHE A 58 17.05 -3.28 -4.74
N ARG A 59 15.76 -2.89 -4.75
CA ARG A 59 15.37 -1.52 -4.39
C ARG A 59 15.60 -1.25 -2.90
N VAL A 60 15.53 -2.31 -2.07
CA VAL A 60 15.88 -2.26 -0.65
C VAL A 60 17.40 -2.30 -0.42
N ALA A 61 18.19 -2.82 -1.38
CA ALA A 61 19.65 -3.00 -1.26
C ALA A 61 20.52 -1.79 -1.70
N ARG A 62 19.96 -0.60 -1.90
CA ARG A 62 20.72 0.63 -1.65
C ARG A 62 20.32 1.14 -0.28
N MET A 63 20.95 0.59 0.76
CA MET A 63 21.25 1.37 1.95
C MET A 63 22.23 2.49 1.55
N ALA A 64 21.75 3.44 0.74
CA ALA A 64 22.20 4.80 0.96
C ALA A 64 21.99 5.05 2.45
N PRO A 65 22.96 5.65 3.16
CA PRO A 65 22.77 5.94 4.57
C PRO A 65 21.40 6.60 4.69
N VAL A 66 20.50 6.00 5.48
CA VAL A 66 19.25 6.65 5.86
C VAL A 66 19.73 7.96 6.46
N LEU A 67 19.64 9.04 5.68
CA LEU A 67 19.97 10.36 6.19
C LEU A 67 19.12 10.47 7.46
N PRO A 68 19.73 10.76 8.62
CA PRO A 68 18.96 10.86 9.84
C PRO A 68 17.89 11.92 9.59
N PHE A 69 16.65 11.47 9.43
CA PHE A 69 15.52 12.36 9.30
C PHE A 69 15.30 12.94 10.68
N GLU A 70 15.85 14.13 10.90
CA GLU A 70 15.59 14.88 12.11
C GLU A 70 14.09 15.18 12.16
N GLU A 71 13.41 14.59 13.14
CA GLU A 71 11.98 14.70 13.28
C GLU A 71 11.56 16.18 13.46
N PRO A 72 10.79 16.75 12.50
CA PRO A 72 10.33 18.13 12.59
C PRO A 72 9.44 18.36 13.82
N GLU A 73 9.37 19.60 14.29
CA GLU A 73 8.53 19.98 15.43
C GLU A 73 7.04 19.63 15.20
N SER A 74 6.55 19.75 13.97
CA SER A 74 5.17 19.39 13.61
C SER A 74 4.89 17.89 13.83
N HIS A 75 5.85 17.00 13.54
CA HIS A 75 5.72 15.57 13.78
C HIS A 75 5.70 15.25 15.27
N ARG A 76 6.59 15.87 16.05
CA ARG A 76 6.64 15.69 17.50
C ARG A 76 5.33 16.10 18.15
N LYS A 77 4.79 17.28 17.79
CA LYS A 77 3.48 17.75 18.27
C LYS A 77 2.35 16.82 17.87
N ALA A 78 2.31 16.36 16.62
CA ALA A 78 1.29 15.42 16.17
C ALA A 78 1.35 14.10 16.94
N ARG A 79 2.55 13.57 17.20
CA ARG A 79 2.75 12.39 18.05
C ARG A 79 2.30 12.61 19.49
N GLU A 80 2.57 13.77 20.06
CA GLU A 80 2.11 14.13 21.41
C GLU A 80 0.57 14.18 21.50
N ILE A 81 -0.09 14.70 20.47
CA ILE A 81 -1.55 14.82 20.42
C ILE A 81 -2.24 13.49 20.17
N LEU A 82 -1.79 12.72 19.17
CA LEU A 82 -2.43 11.48 18.73
C LEU A 82 -1.99 10.27 19.57
N GLY A 83 -0.83 10.36 20.22
CA GLY A 83 -0.17 9.26 20.90
C GLY A 83 0.66 8.40 19.95
N ALA A 84 1.64 7.67 20.51
CA ALA A 84 2.56 6.83 19.74
C ALA A 84 1.88 5.72 18.93
N GLN A 85 0.69 5.26 19.34
CA GLN A 85 -0.05 4.21 18.64
C GLN A 85 -0.79 4.69 17.37
N ASN A 86 -1.10 5.99 17.30
CA ASN A 86 -1.91 6.58 16.22
C ASN A 86 -1.10 7.52 15.31
N PHE A 87 0.22 7.60 15.50
CA PHE A 87 1.10 8.43 14.69
C PHE A 87 2.24 7.58 14.10
N HIS A 88 2.22 7.41 12.78
CA HIS A 88 3.25 6.69 12.03
C HIS A 88 3.98 7.65 11.09
N GLY A 89 4.98 8.34 11.62
CA GLY A 89 5.77 9.32 10.89
C GLY A 89 6.67 8.70 9.81
N VAL A 90 7.46 9.55 9.16
CA VAL A 90 8.39 9.19 8.08
C VAL A 90 9.28 7.99 8.44
N ALA A 91 9.85 8.00 9.64
CA ALA A 91 10.77 6.94 10.07
C ALA A 91 10.09 5.56 10.19
N ALA A 92 8.86 5.50 10.71
CA ALA A 92 8.10 4.25 10.79
C ALA A 92 7.79 3.73 9.38
N VAL A 93 7.35 4.62 8.49
CA VAL A 93 6.97 4.25 7.12
C VAL A 93 8.16 3.79 6.28
N GLN A 94 9.35 4.36 6.48
CA GLN A 94 10.56 3.95 5.78
C GLN A 94 11.01 2.53 6.13
N GLN A 95 10.66 2.03 7.32
CA GLN A 95 10.95 0.65 7.72
C GLN A 95 10.12 -0.37 6.92
N HIS A 96 8.93 0.05 6.47
CA HIS A 96 7.99 -0.82 5.75
C HIS A 96 8.12 -0.73 4.23
N PHE A 97 8.32 0.49 3.70
CA PHE A 97 8.27 0.74 2.26
C PHE A 97 9.57 1.28 1.65
N GLY A 98 10.63 1.39 2.44
CA GLY A 98 11.93 1.86 1.99
C GLY A 98 12.12 3.37 2.07
N VAL A 99 13.27 3.84 1.60
CA VAL A 99 13.74 5.21 1.81
C VAL A 99 13.17 6.18 0.77
N TYR A 100 12.62 7.29 1.23
CA TYR A 100 12.21 8.42 0.39
C TYR A 100 13.39 9.08 -0.34
N THR A 101 13.13 9.55 -1.56
CA THR A 101 13.96 10.56 -2.21
C THR A 101 13.88 11.89 -1.45
N GLU A 102 14.85 12.79 -1.67
CA GLU A 102 14.88 14.10 -1.03
C GLU A 102 13.59 14.92 -1.29
N THR A 103 13.09 14.90 -2.52
CA THR A 103 11.83 15.57 -2.89
C THR A 103 10.63 14.97 -2.17
N GLU A 104 10.56 13.64 -2.05
CA GLU A 104 9.49 12.97 -1.32
C GLU A 104 9.55 13.27 0.19
N LEU A 105 10.75 13.32 0.75
CA LEU A 105 10.98 13.67 2.15
C LEU A 105 10.57 15.11 2.45
N ALA A 106 10.94 16.04 1.55
CA ALA A 106 10.55 17.44 1.66
C ALA A 106 9.02 17.63 1.66
N ALA A 107 8.29 16.88 0.81
CA ALA A 107 6.82 16.90 0.78
C ALA A 107 6.17 16.40 2.08
N ARG A 108 6.91 15.68 2.92
CA ARG A 108 6.45 15.11 4.21
C ARG A 108 7.01 15.84 5.42
N ARG A 109 7.75 16.94 5.19
CA ARG A 109 8.34 17.71 6.29
C ARG A 109 7.26 18.30 7.19
N GLU A 110 6.20 18.84 6.58
CA GLU A 110 5.07 19.42 7.30
C GLU A 110 3.83 18.53 7.24
N ILE A 111 3.08 18.51 8.34
CA ILE A 111 1.81 17.79 8.46
C ILE A 111 0.69 18.75 8.05
N PRO A 112 -0.15 18.40 7.05
CA PRO A 112 -1.15 19.31 6.47
C PRO A 112 -2.46 19.34 7.27
N PHE A 113 -2.39 19.16 8.59
CA PHE A 113 -3.54 19.17 9.48
C PHE A 113 -3.27 20.10 10.66
N THR A 114 -4.25 20.93 11.00
CA THR A 114 -4.14 21.83 12.15
C THR A 114 -4.11 21.06 13.47
N GLU A 115 -3.48 21.63 14.49
CA GLU A 115 -3.46 21.05 15.84
C GLU A 115 -4.89 20.78 16.37
N GLU A 116 -5.83 21.71 16.12
CA GLU A 116 -7.25 21.52 16.46
C GLU A 116 -7.83 20.27 15.80
N THR A 117 -7.59 20.09 14.50
CA THR A 117 -8.03 18.90 13.76
C THR A 117 -7.43 17.63 14.35
N LEU A 118 -6.14 17.63 14.68
CA LEU A 118 -5.47 16.47 15.29
C LEU A 118 -6.05 16.15 16.66
N ARG A 119 -6.35 17.16 17.49
CA ARG A 119 -6.95 16.97 18.82
C ARG A 119 -8.34 16.36 18.74
N GLU A 120 -9.17 16.82 17.81
CA GLU A 120 -10.49 16.23 17.57
C GLU A 120 -10.41 14.78 17.06
N CYS A 121 -9.38 14.45 16.29
CA CYS A 121 -9.22 13.14 15.67
C CYS A 121 -8.44 12.12 16.54
N ALA A 122 -7.87 12.53 17.67
CA ALA A 122 -6.83 11.78 18.38
C ALA A 122 -7.20 10.35 18.79
N LEU A 123 -8.46 10.09 19.11
CA LEU A 123 -8.90 8.77 19.56
C LEU A 123 -9.41 7.88 18.42
N GLU A 124 -9.89 8.49 17.34
CA GLU A 124 -10.64 7.79 16.30
C GLU A 124 -9.84 7.61 15.01
N PHE A 125 -8.72 8.31 14.84
CA PHE A 125 -7.95 8.31 13.61
C PHE A 125 -6.48 7.93 13.83
N VAL A 126 -5.83 7.56 12.73
CA VAL A 126 -4.39 7.35 12.63
C VAL A 126 -3.84 8.32 11.60
N LEU A 127 -2.80 9.06 11.99
CA LEU A 127 -2.01 9.87 11.08
C LEU A 127 -0.78 9.07 10.64
N LEU A 128 -0.53 9.05 9.33
CA LEU A 128 0.68 8.44 8.80
C LEU A 128 1.23 9.20 7.59
N ALA A 129 2.56 9.19 7.48
CA ALA A 129 3.22 9.54 6.23
C ALA A 129 2.93 8.45 5.18
N THR A 130 2.96 8.80 3.91
CA THR A 130 2.67 7.85 2.82
C THR A 130 3.90 7.57 1.98
N HIS A 131 3.91 6.52 1.17
CA HIS A 131 4.83 6.38 0.04
C HIS A 131 3.99 6.44 -1.24
N PRO A 132 4.46 7.04 -2.36
CA PRO A 132 3.73 7.02 -3.62
C PRO A 132 3.71 5.61 -4.21
N LEU A 133 2.88 4.76 -3.65
CA LEU A 133 2.65 3.39 -4.07
C LEU A 133 1.22 3.24 -4.56
N ASP A 134 1.04 2.42 -5.57
CA ASP A 134 -0.26 1.83 -5.88
C ASP A 134 -0.45 0.55 -5.06
N LEU A 135 -1.62 -0.07 -5.18
CA LEU A 135 -1.94 -1.24 -4.39
C LEU A 135 -1.04 -2.45 -4.68
N SER A 136 -0.50 -2.54 -5.91
CA SER A 136 0.48 -3.58 -6.26
C SER A 136 1.81 -3.35 -5.57
N GLY A 137 2.24 -2.08 -5.44
CA GLY A 137 3.42 -1.71 -4.67
C GLY A 137 3.28 -2.03 -3.18
N VAL A 138 2.09 -1.77 -2.61
CA VAL A 138 1.80 -2.14 -1.20
C VAL A 138 1.86 -3.66 -1.01
N HIS A 139 1.26 -4.42 -1.92
CA HIS A 139 1.31 -5.89 -1.88
C HIS A 139 2.72 -6.44 -2.05
N ALA A 140 3.49 -5.91 -2.99
CA ALA A 140 4.86 -6.36 -3.21
C ALA A 140 5.76 -6.14 -1.97
N ALA A 141 5.50 -5.10 -1.18
CA ALA A 141 6.24 -4.83 0.06
C ALA A 141 5.81 -5.74 1.21
N HIS A 142 4.53 -6.12 1.28
CA HIS A 142 3.97 -6.90 2.39
C HIS A 142 3.03 -8.03 1.94
N PRO A 143 3.49 -8.98 1.08
CA PRO A 143 2.62 -10.02 0.54
C PRO A 143 2.03 -10.91 1.64
N GLU A 144 2.76 -11.11 2.74
CA GLU A 144 2.33 -11.90 3.90
C GLU A 144 1.16 -11.29 4.68
N ARG A 145 0.89 -10.00 4.46
CA ARG A 145 -0.24 -9.27 5.07
C ARG A 145 -1.50 -9.36 4.24
N PHE A 146 -1.44 -9.88 3.02
CA PHE A 146 -2.62 -10.10 2.20
C PHE A 146 -3.07 -11.55 2.28
N ASN A 147 -4.38 -11.74 2.29
CA ASN A 147 -4.97 -13.05 2.14
C ASN A 147 -5.16 -13.33 0.66
N ASP A 148 -4.06 -13.71 0.01
CA ASP A 148 -4.11 -14.23 -1.35
C ASP A 148 -4.63 -15.67 -1.27
N ASP A 149 -5.85 -15.88 -1.76
CA ASP A 149 -6.35 -17.23 -1.97
C ASP A 149 -5.44 -17.92 -3.00
N PRO A 150 -4.80 -19.07 -2.69
CA PRO A 150 -3.94 -19.76 -3.65
C PRO A 150 -4.67 -20.19 -4.92
N ASP A 151 -5.97 -20.46 -4.82
CA ASP A 151 -6.85 -20.87 -5.92
C ASP A 151 -7.48 -19.65 -6.62
N ASP A 152 -7.52 -18.50 -5.94
CA ASP A 152 -7.98 -17.22 -6.47
C ASP A 152 -7.07 -16.04 -6.06
N PRO A 153 -5.84 -15.98 -6.60
CA PRO A 153 -4.91 -14.92 -6.23
C PRO A 153 -5.44 -13.61 -6.80
N TRP A 154 -6.00 -12.78 -5.93
CA TRP A 154 -6.61 -11.50 -6.28
C TRP A 154 -5.64 -10.61 -7.07
N PHE A 155 -4.34 -10.64 -6.72
CA PHE A 155 -3.27 -9.96 -7.45
C PHE A 155 -2.84 -10.63 -8.78
N ALA A 156 -3.45 -11.74 -9.19
CA ALA A 156 -3.23 -12.35 -10.50
C ALA A 156 -4.29 -11.93 -11.53
N ARG A 157 -5.50 -11.54 -11.11
CA ARG A 157 -6.59 -11.12 -12.00
C ARG A 157 -6.41 -9.67 -12.44
N LYS A 158 -5.49 -9.44 -13.40
CA LYS A 158 -5.16 -8.09 -13.88
C LYS A 158 -6.34 -7.42 -14.57
N GLU A 159 -7.20 -8.18 -15.27
CA GLU A 159 -8.38 -7.61 -15.93
C GLU A 159 -9.43 -7.11 -14.92
N GLU A 160 -9.58 -7.76 -13.76
CA GLU A 160 -10.60 -7.39 -12.76
C GLU A 160 -10.18 -6.22 -11.86
N ARG A 161 -8.87 -5.99 -11.71
CA ARG A 161 -8.33 -4.90 -10.88
C ARG A 161 -8.40 -3.52 -11.52
N GLU A 162 -8.55 -3.44 -12.84
CA GLU A 162 -8.80 -2.23 -13.64
C GLU A 162 -8.06 -0.94 -13.17
N LYS A 163 -8.49 0.24 -13.64
CA LYS A 163 -7.82 1.54 -13.43
C LYS A 163 -7.62 1.91 -11.95
N TRP A 164 -8.46 1.39 -11.05
CA TRP A 164 -8.47 1.83 -9.66
C TRP A 164 -7.29 1.28 -8.84
N SER A 165 -6.84 0.04 -9.08
CA SER A 165 -5.73 -0.54 -8.32
C SER A 165 -4.38 0.09 -8.68
N SER A 166 -4.29 0.71 -9.86
CA SER A 166 -3.12 1.46 -10.33
C SER A 166 -3.07 2.91 -9.83
N GLN A 167 -4.07 3.34 -9.04
CA GLN A 167 -4.03 4.67 -8.45
C GLN A 167 -2.97 4.70 -7.35
N THR A 168 -1.97 5.53 -7.57
CA THR A 168 -0.91 5.81 -6.60
C THR A 168 -1.42 6.74 -5.52
N ILE A 169 -1.01 6.51 -4.27
CA ILE A 169 -1.25 7.44 -3.16
C ILE A 169 -0.47 8.73 -3.44
N THR A 170 -1.18 9.84 -3.65
CA THR A 170 -0.56 11.13 -3.99
C THR A 170 -0.42 12.05 -2.78
N ALA A 171 -1.27 11.89 -1.76
CA ALA A 171 -1.21 12.70 -0.56
C ALA A 171 0.03 12.30 0.27
N PRO A 172 0.88 13.24 0.72
CA PRO A 172 2.07 12.94 1.53
C PRO A 172 1.72 12.41 2.93
N TRP A 173 0.52 12.74 3.41
CA TRP A 173 -0.02 12.34 4.70
C TRP A 173 -1.46 11.87 4.54
N LEU A 174 -1.85 10.88 5.34
CA LEU A 174 -3.23 10.43 5.48
C LEU A 174 -3.63 10.49 6.95
N LEU A 175 -4.87 10.90 7.22
CA LEU A 175 -5.47 10.86 8.56
C LEU A 175 -6.74 10.02 8.47
N VAL A 176 -6.60 8.72 8.76
CA VAL A 176 -7.59 7.67 8.44
C VAL A 176 -8.31 7.19 9.69
N ARG A 177 -9.63 6.99 9.59
CA ARG A 177 -10.44 6.51 10.71
C ARG A 177 -10.10 5.05 11.07
N LYS A 178 -9.86 4.79 12.36
CA LYS A 178 -9.64 3.46 12.93
C LYS A 178 -10.89 2.60 12.94
N LYS A 179 -12.04 3.25 13.17
CA LYS A 179 -13.34 2.60 13.31
C LYS A 179 -14.25 2.98 12.15
N PRO A 180 -15.30 2.20 11.89
CA PRO A 180 -16.38 2.60 11.01
C PRO A 180 -16.91 3.99 11.36
N LEU A 181 -17.40 4.71 10.35
CA LEU A 181 -18.20 5.89 10.60
C LEU A 181 -19.44 5.51 11.42
N PRO A 182 -19.79 6.29 12.47
CA PRO A 182 -20.99 6.05 13.25
C PRO A 182 -22.22 5.93 12.34
N ASP A 183 -23.10 4.96 12.64
CA ASP A 183 -24.35 4.70 11.92
C ASP A 183 -24.22 4.41 10.41
N SER A 184 -23.03 4.03 9.93
CA SER A 184 -22.77 3.72 8.51
C SER A 184 -23.14 2.28 8.08
N TRP A 185 -23.62 1.47 9.04
CA TRP A 185 -23.96 0.07 8.89
C TRP A 185 -25.01 -0.20 7.82
N ASN A 186 -24.81 -1.27 7.04
CA ASN A 186 -25.84 -1.87 6.19
C ASN A 186 -26.45 -0.87 5.18
N LYS A 187 -25.61 0.02 4.65
CA LYS A 187 -25.99 1.00 3.62
C LYS A 187 -25.45 0.58 2.26
N ARG A 188 -26.22 0.88 1.21
CA ARG A 188 -25.76 0.85 -0.18
C ARG A 188 -24.75 1.97 -0.43
N ILE A 189 -23.93 1.85 -1.49
CA ILE A 189 -22.84 2.80 -1.75
C ILE A 189 -23.32 4.25 -1.81
N ASP A 190 -24.41 4.55 -2.52
CA ASP A 190 -24.88 5.93 -2.62
C ASP A 190 -25.33 6.48 -1.27
N ALA A 191 -25.98 5.65 -0.44
CA ALA A 191 -26.33 6.03 0.92
C ALA A 191 -25.10 6.21 1.83
N GLN A 192 -24.01 5.46 1.60
CA GLN A 192 -22.74 5.67 2.30
C GLN A 192 -22.08 6.97 1.90
N LYS A 193 -22.07 7.32 0.60
CA LYS A 193 -21.56 8.61 0.10
C LYS A 193 -22.28 9.78 0.75
N THR A 194 -23.62 9.77 0.71
CA THR A 194 -24.45 10.80 1.36
C THR A 194 -24.27 10.82 2.88
N HIS A 195 -23.97 9.68 3.50
CA HIS A 195 -23.71 9.63 4.94
C HIS A 195 -22.36 10.29 5.29
N ILE A 196 -21.30 10.04 4.52
CA ILE A 196 -19.98 10.68 4.70
C ILE A 196 -20.08 12.19 4.56
N GLU A 197 -20.92 12.70 3.66
CA GLU A 197 -21.13 14.15 3.47
C GLU A 197 -21.63 14.87 4.72
N ARG A 198 -22.20 14.14 5.71
CA ARG A 198 -22.60 14.69 7.01
C ARG A 198 -21.41 14.99 7.93
N PHE A 199 -20.23 14.49 7.59
CA PHE A 199 -18.98 14.68 8.31
C PHE A 199 -18.06 15.58 7.45
N PRO A 200 -18.16 16.91 7.56
CA PRO A 200 -17.59 17.85 6.58
C PRO A 200 -16.06 17.78 6.46
N LYS A 201 -15.38 17.25 7.48
CA LYS A 201 -13.93 17.05 7.49
C LYS A 201 -13.51 15.75 6.80
N GLU A 202 -14.42 14.79 6.65
CA GLU A 202 -14.11 13.47 6.10
C GLU A 202 -14.35 13.41 4.58
N ARG A 203 -13.62 12.51 3.93
CA ARG A 203 -13.80 12.11 2.54
C ARG A 203 -13.84 10.59 2.45
N LEU A 204 -14.35 10.10 1.34
CA LEU A 204 -14.16 8.71 0.92
C LEU A 204 -12.66 8.41 0.91
N ILE A 205 -12.29 7.34 1.58
CA ILE A 205 -10.95 6.77 1.50
C ILE A 205 -10.88 5.81 0.32
N GLU A 206 -9.77 5.82 -0.40
CA GLU A 206 -9.56 4.90 -1.52
C GLU A 206 -9.09 3.53 -1.03
N PRO A 207 -9.34 2.44 -1.80
CA PRO A 207 -8.91 1.10 -1.40
C PRO A 207 -7.41 0.99 -1.09
N CYS A 208 -6.56 1.63 -1.91
CA CYS A 208 -5.12 1.63 -1.73
C CYS A 208 -4.70 2.33 -0.43
N GLU A 209 -5.29 3.51 -0.15
CA GLU A 209 -5.02 4.28 1.07
C GLU A 209 -5.41 3.48 2.31
N ASN A 210 -6.56 2.79 2.28
CA ASN A 210 -7.01 1.98 3.39
C ASN A 210 -6.11 0.75 3.61
N ALA A 211 -5.76 0.01 2.56
CA ALA A 211 -4.86 -1.14 2.66
C ALA A 211 -3.47 -0.73 3.16
N TYR A 212 -2.91 0.34 2.59
CA TYR A 212 -1.64 0.93 3.01
C TYR A 212 -1.65 1.29 4.50
N THR A 213 -2.66 2.05 4.93
CA THR A 213 -2.80 2.48 6.32
C THR A 213 -3.01 1.29 7.26
N GLY A 214 -3.81 0.32 6.84
CA GLY A 214 -4.08 -0.89 7.60
C GLY A 214 -2.82 -1.72 7.86
N ILE A 215 -1.96 -1.87 6.86
CA ILE A 215 -0.70 -2.61 7.00
C ILE A 215 0.27 -1.90 7.94
N VAL A 216 0.52 -0.60 7.73
CA VAL A 216 1.43 0.17 8.58
C VAL A 216 0.94 0.15 10.02
N HIS A 217 -0.33 0.50 10.23
CA HIS A 217 -0.88 0.60 11.57
C HIS A 217 -0.85 -0.75 12.29
N TYR A 218 -1.22 -1.84 11.60
CA TYR A 218 -1.18 -3.18 12.19
C TYR A 218 0.25 -3.63 12.50
N ALA A 219 1.23 -3.30 11.64
CA ALA A 219 2.63 -3.63 11.89
C ALA A 219 3.19 -2.87 13.12
N GLU A 220 2.87 -1.60 13.26
CA GLU A 220 3.40 -0.75 14.34
C GLU A 220 2.68 -0.92 15.68
N SER A 221 1.37 -1.20 15.66
CA SER A 221 0.54 -1.21 16.88
C SER A 221 -0.07 -2.57 17.23
N GLY A 222 -0.13 -3.50 16.28
CA GLY A 222 -0.92 -4.72 16.41
C GLY A 222 -2.44 -4.52 16.31
N GLU A 223 -2.92 -3.29 16.13
CA GLU A 223 -4.34 -2.97 15.97
C GLU A 223 -4.77 -2.99 14.50
N LYS A 224 -5.95 -3.53 14.24
CA LYS A 224 -6.54 -3.60 12.89
C LYS A 224 -7.52 -2.45 12.69
N LEU A 225 -7.44 -1.80 11.53
CA LEU A 225 -8.46 -0.85 11.11
C LEU A 225 -9.79 -1.55 10.87
N CYS A 226 -10.86 -1.02 11.46
CA CYS A 226 -12.23 -1.50 11.33
C CYS A 226 -12.36 -3.02 11.58
N ASP A 227 -11.71 -3.52 12.62
CA ASP A 227 -11.72 -4.96 12.94
C ASP A 227 -13.15 -5.50 13.06
N GLY A 228 -13.37 -6.67 12.46
CA GLY A 228 -14.69 -7.31 12.38
C GLY A 228 -15.64 -6.78 11.30
N TYR A 229 -15.21 -5.84 10.45
CA TYR A 229 -16.09 -5.23 9.44
C TYR A 229 -15.54 -5.30 8.02
N VAL A 230 -16.45 -5.29 7.04
CA VAL A 230 -16.12 -5.10 5.63
C VAL A 230 -16.31 -3.64 5.26
N ILE A 231 -15.22 -2.97 4.92
CA ILE A 231 -15.27 -1.63 4.34
C ILE A 231 -15.52 -1.80 2.85
N ARG A 232 -16.53 -1.11 2.30
CA ARG A 232 -16.76 -1.06 0.86
C ARG A 232 -16.44 0.32 0.33
N PHE A 233 -15.77 0.36 -0.81
CA PHE A 233 -15.33 1.60 -1.43
C PHE A 233 -16.28 2.00 -2.55
N ALA A 234 -16.35 3.29 -2.80
CA ALA A 234 -17.12 3.89 -3.90
C ALA A 234 -16.47 3.67 -5.28
N VAL A 235 -15.84 2.52 -5.48
CA VAL A 235 -15.07 2.13 -6.65
C VAL A 235 -15.56 0.78 -7.15
N GLN A 236 -15.80 0.69 -8.46
CA GLN A 236 -16.21 -0.55 -9.11
C GLN A 236 -15.02 -1.24 -9.78
N ALA A 237 -15.05 -2.57 -9.72
CA ALA A 237 -14.21 -3.45 -10.51
C ALA A 237 -14.87 -3.76 -11.86
N ALA A 238 -14.11 -4.42 -12.74
CA ALA A 238 -14.65 -4.92 -13.99
C ALA A 238 -15.89 -5.81 -13.71
N GLY A 239 -17.01 -5.54 -14.40
CA GLY A 239 -18.28 -6.24 -14.18
C GLY A 239 -19.23 -5.62 -13.15
N GLY A 240 -18.96 -4.39 -12.68
CA GLY A 240 -19.90 -3.59 -11.90
C GLY A 240 -20.04 -3.97 -10.42
N ARG A 241 -19.18 -4.85 -9.92
CA ARG A 241 -19.08 -5.17 -8.49
C ARG A 241 -18.25 -4.10 -7.78
N TRP A 242 -18.52 -3.90 -6.49
CA TRP A 242 -17.82 -2.92 -5.67
C TRP A 242 -16.61 -3.53 -4.99
N VAL A 243 -15.55 -2.75 -4.90
CA VAL A 243 -14.33 -3.13 -4.17
C VAL A 243 -14.59 -3.00 -2.67
N GLY A 244 -14.04 -3.92 -1.89
CA GLY A 244 -14.06 -3.87 -0.45
C GLY A 244 -12.80 -4.47 0.18
N VAL A 245 -12.66 -4.27 1.48
CA VAL A 245 -11.57 -4.82 2.28
C VAL A 245 -12.07 -5.23 3.65
N CYS A 246 -11.51 -6.30 4.18
CA CYS A 246 -11.70 -6.71 5.56
C CYS A 246 -10.47 -7.46 6.08
N TRP A 247 -10.44 -7.72 7.39
CA TRP A 247 -9.41 -8.55 8.01
C TRP A 247 -9.91 -9.98 8.18
N VAL A 248 -9.11 -10.95 7.72
CA VAL A 248 -9.34 -12.39 7.90
C VAL A 248 -8.07 -13.02 8.43
N GLY A 249 -8.12 -13.61 9.63
CA GLY A 249 -6.97 -14.29 10.22
C GLY A 249 -5.72 -13.40 10.41
N GLY A 250 -5.90 -12.08 10.60
CA GLY A 250 -4.77 -11.14 10.72
C GLY A 250 -4.16 -10.68 9.39
N ARG A 251 -4.81 -11.00 8.27
CA ARG A 251 -4.43 -10.57 6.92
C ARG A 251 -5.55 -9.75 6.28
N LEU A 252 -5.20 -8.83 5.41
CA LEU A 252 -6.13 -8.06 4.60
C LEU A 252 -6.65 -8.93 3.45
N PHE A 253 -7.97 -9.06 3.37
CA PHE A 253 -8.66 -9.64 2.24
C PHE A 253 -9.25 -8.50 1.40
N LEU A 254 -8.89 -8.44 0.12
CA LEU A 254 -9.50 -7.56 -0.85
C LEU A 254 -10.31 -8.40 -1.82
N GLY A 255 -11.49 -7.92 -2.19
CA GLY A 255 -12.41 -8.68 -3.04
C GLY A 255 -13.44 -7.82 -3.76
N TYR A 256 -14.47 -8.48 -4.25
CA TYR A 256 -15.56 -7.85 -5.00
C TYR A 256 -16.91 -8.26 -4.43
N TRP A 257 -17.77 -7.29 -4.15
CA TRP A 257 -19.08 -7.51 -3.57
C TRP A 257 -20.19 -6.91 -4.44
N SER A 258 -21.37 -7.52 -4.39
CA SER A 258 -22.59 -6.89 -4.88
C SER A 258 -22.95 -5.68 -4.01
N ASP A 259 -23.80 -4.78 -4.49
CA ASP A 259 -24.32 -3.65 -3.70
C ASP A 259 -25.39 -4.07 -2.67
N GLY A 260 -25.18 -5.22 -2.02
CA GLY A 260 -26.02 -5.70 -0.93
C GLY A 260 -25.75 -4.94 0.36
N ALA A 261 -26.76 -4.82 1.21
CA ALA A 261 -26.74 -4.03 2.45
C ALA A 261 -26.35 -4.83 3.70
N TYR A 262 -25.49 -5.85 3.61
CA TYR A 262 -25.18 -6.75 4.73
C TYR A 262 -23.71 -6.66 5.14
N ASP A 263 -23.47 -6.31 6.41
CA ASP A 263 -22.17 -6.28 7.12
C ASP A 263 -21.12 -5.33 6.54
N VAL A 264 -21.59 -4.24 5.94
CA VAL A 264 -20.74 -3.23 5.30
C VAL A 264 -20.79 -1.90 6.02
N VAL A 265 -19.62 -1.28 6.11
CA VAL A 265 -19.42 0.03 6.74
C VAL A 265 -18.74 1.03 5.82
N ALA A 266 -18.93 2.31 6.12
CA ALA A 266 -18.13 3.38 5.55
C ALA A 266 -16.92 3.65 6.44
N SER A 267 -15.77 3.91 5.82
CA SER A 267 -14.58 4.46 6.47
C SER A 267 -14.15 5.73 5.75
N GLY A 268 -13.51 6.64 6.48
CA GLY A 268 -13.17 7.97 5.98
C GLY A 268 -11.71 8.33 6.26
N SER A 269 -11.21 9.27 5.48
CA SER A 269 -9.99 10.03 5.76
C SER A 269 -10.35 11.49 5.93
N VAL A 270 -9.63 12.22 6.78
CA VAL A 270 -9.77 13.68 6.88
C VAL A 270 -9.19 14.33 5.62
N ARG A 271 -9.84 15.39 5.13
CA ARG A 271 -9.33 16.24 4.05
C ARG A 271 -8.21 17.12 4.60
N ALA A 272 -7.05 17.08 3.96
CA ALA A 272 -6.00 18.06 4.22
C ALA A 272 -6.53 19.47 3.92
N SER A 273 -6.19 20.43 4.78
CA SER A 273 -6.57 21.85 4.64
C SER A 273 -5.73 22.56 3.59
#